data_AF-A0A956CUM1-F1
#
_entry.id   AF-A0A956CUM1-F1
#
_cell.length_a   1.000
_cell.length_b   1.000
_cell.length_c   1.000
_cell.angle_alpha   90.00
_cell.angle_beta   90.00
_cell.angle_gamma   90.00
#
_symmetry.space_group_name_H-M   'P 1'
#
loop_
_entity.id
_entity.type
_entity.pdbx_description
1 polymer ?
#
loop_
_entity_poly.entity_id
_entity_poly.type
_entity_poly.pdbx_seq_one_letter_code
_entity_poly.pdbx_strand_id
1 'polypeptide(L)'
;MNATSEGKGIRCTRCGGTFPLATLAPGAICPYCGARQEMNATAVVEAQRYRRDVFEEMRAADRERGAVSAWGQWSGNASLPLAVVLFSSLMFVVPLVLAIPSYLVAFGHLQVPPALLTLLGSGAPICATIATVAATMGFVAFQMRRTRAAPRTGPSLGPGSKVACPHCGAPSQLVPGQHVATCAHCRGALVPSRTVMIAGLDAARTARRQASLERYRTERRGMLNVASYTGAWQRAMPLVYVLAFAPMVLGVCVLPFGAMGGHVSLPALLFVGLPLLFVAALAVGGAAFYFVRARQRRRAERRTLEDLAAQFRGRAIGSLEAFVGWLDACWAGPYDTRFVGAGPRFGGALIDAFGYPAAVVLNPTASRGPGLQIPTHVRVLIAAWVPSASDGGPPPALGPEAERTMAWLRAAGFLVSCEEGGLLAMAQAPVVEHLRRHPEAAHQLAPVIGHLARLAHEVGAQPAGVTPGLQP
;
A
#
# COMPACT_ATOMS: atom_id res chain seq x y z
N MET A 1 -24.97 25.86 24.01
CA MET A 1 -25.32 25.11 25.23
C MET A 1 -25.25 23.63 24.89
N ASN A 2 -24.24 22.90 25.40
CA ASN A 2 -24.10 21.47 25.12
C ASN A 2 -25.11 20.71 25.97
N ALA A 3 -26.09 20.06 25.33
CA ALA A 3 -27.06 19.21 26.03
C ALA A 3 -26.31 18.05 26.69
N THR A 4 -26.17 18.09 28.01
CA THR A 4 -25.66 16.96 28.79
C THR A 4 -26.72 15.87 28.81
N SER A 5 -26.43 14.72 28.20
CA SER A 5 -27.31 13.56 28.31
C SER A 5 -27.35 13.08 29.76
N GLU A 6 -28.56 12.91 30.31
CA GLU A 6 -28.76 12.43 31.67
C GLU A 6 -28.39 10.93 31.77
N GLY A 7 -27.56 10.58 32.76
CA GLY A 7 -27.41 9.18 33.17
C GLY A 7 -28.69 8.71 33.88
N LYS A 8 -28.99 7.41 33.86
CA LYS A 8 -30.17 6.87 34.57
C LYS A 8 -29.81 6.40 35.98
N GLY A 9 -30.55 6.85 36.99
CA GLY A 9 -30.57 6.28 38.34
C GLY A 9 -31.82 5.41 38.54
N ILE A 10 -31.80 4.44 39.46
CA ILE A 10 -33.01 3.69 39.82
C ILE A 10 -33.78 4.49 40.86
N ARG A 11 -35.07 4.73 40.62
CA ARG A 11 -35.99 5.29 41.60
C ARG A 11 -36.68 4.14 42.35
N CYS A 12 -36.51 4.10 43.68
CA CYS A 12 -37.18 3.11 44.52
C CYS A 12 -38.71 3.29 44.44
N THR A 13 -39.43 2.25 44.06
CA THR A 13 -40.91 2.24 44.00
C THR A 13 -41.55 2.35 45.38
N ARG A 14 -40.83 1.96 46.45
CA ARG A 14 -41.35 2.02 47.82
C ARG A 14 -41.18 3.40 48.46
N CYS A 15 -39.96 3.94 48.47
CA CYS A 15 -39.67 5.20 49.17
C CYS A 15 -39.47 6.40 48.23
N GLY A 16 -39.55 6.22 46.91
CA GLY A 16 -39.35 7.28 45.92
C GLY A 16 -37.89 7.75 45.76
N GLY A 17 -36.98 7.30 46.62
CA GLY A 17 -35.57 7.69 46.62
C GLY A 17 -34.81 7.13 45.43
N THR A 18 -34.01 7.97 44.77
CA THR A 18 -33.14 7.56 43.66
C THR A 18 -31.79 7.11 44.19
N PHE A 19 -31.35 5.90 43.82
CA PHE A 19 -30.09 5.34 44.31
C PHE A 19 -29.23 4.73 43.19
N PRO A 20 -27.91 4.67 43.39
CA PRO A 20 -26.99 4.11 42.42
C PRO A 20 -26.98 2.58 42.36
N LEU A 21 -26.75 2.03 41.17
CA LEU A 21 -26.50 0.61 40.92
C LEU A 21 -25.02 0.24 41.02
N ALA A 22 -24.55 -0.32 42.13
CA ALA A 22 -23.17 -0.78 42.22
C ALA A 22 -22.82 -1.85 41.17
N THR A 23 -23.79 -2.72 40.81
CA THR A 23 -23.65 -3.79 39.82
C THR A 23 -24.97 -3.99 39.06
N LEU A 24 -24.91 -4.48 37.82
CA LEU A 24 -26.08 -4.90 37.03
C LEU A 24 -26.61 -6.27 37.49
N ALA A 25 -26.95 -6.37 38.78
CA ALA A 25 -27.64 -7.55 39.31
C ALA A 25 -29.15 -7.46 38.98
N PRO A 26 -29.84 -8.60 38.78
CA PRO A 26 -31.29 -8.60 38.48
C PRO A 26 -32.16 -7.96 39.58
N GLY A 27 -31.61 -7.73 40.77
CA GLY A 27 -32.24 -6.86 41.75
C GLY A 27 -31.20 -6.07 42.56
N ALA A 28 -31.63 -4.93 43.08
CA ALA A 28 -30.84 -4.07 43.96
C ALA A 28 -31.61 -3.78 45.26
N ILE A 29 -30.90 -3.69 46.38
CA ILE A 29 -31.52 -3.32 47.67
C ILE A 29 -31.43 -1.80 47.80
N CYS A 30 -32.56 -1.13 48.02
CA CYS A 30 -32.59 0.31 48.22
C CYS A 30 -31.85 0.66 49.53
N PRO A 31 -30.81 1.52 49.50
CA PRO A 31 -30.04 1.85 50.70
C PRO A 31 -30.87 2.67 51.71
N TYR A 32 -31.94 3.32 51.27
CA TYR A 32 -32.77 4.17 52.15
C TYR A 32 -33.84 3.39 52.93
N CYS A 33 -34.42 2.34 52.34
CA CYS A 33 -35.58 1.64 52.95
C CYS A 33 -35.46 0.11 52.96
N GLY A 34 -34.34 -0.46 52.49
CA GLY A 34 -34.09 -1.90 52.45
C GLY A 34 -34.97 -2.66 51.45
N ALA A 35 -35.85 -2.01 50.70
CA ALA A 35 -36.71 -2.67 49.73
C ALA A 35 -35.88 -3.25 48.57
N ARG A 36 -36.15 -4.51 48.22
CA ARG A 36 -35.60 -5.13 47.02
C ARG A 36 -36.34 -4.57 45.81
N GLN A 37 -35.59 -3.97 44.90
CA GLN A 37 -36.04 -3.48 43.61
C GLN A 37 -35.62 -4.46 42.54
N GLU A 38 -36.58 -5.00 41.79
CA GLU A 38 -36.27 -5.72 40.55
C GLU A 38 -35.86 -4.70 39.48
N MET A 39 -34.72 -4.95 38.85
CA MET A 39 -34.34 -4.13 37.70
C MET A 39 -35.23 -4.49 36.52
N ASN A 40 -35.57 -3.49 35.70
CA ASN A 40 -36.18 -3.78 34.41
C ASN A 40 -35.22 -4.64 33.58
N ALA A 41 -35.55 -5.92 33.41
CA ALA A 41 -34.73 -6.89 32.71
C ALA A 41 -34.35 -6.42 31.30
N THR A 42 -35.23 -5.69 30.62
CA THR A 42 -34.96 -5.13 29.29
C THR A 42 -33.81 -4.13 29.29
N ALA A 43 -33.68 -3.29 30.33
CA ALA A 43 -32.60 -2.30 30.43
C ALA A 43 -31.24 -2.96 30.71
N VAL A 44 -31.22 -4.03 31.50
CA VAL A 44 -30.01 -4.82 31.76
C VAL A 44 -29.55 -5.51 30.48
N VAL A 45 -30.48 -6.15 29.76
CA VAL A 45 -30.21 -6.81 28.47
C VAL A 45 -29.73 -5.79 27.43
N GLU A 46 -30.33 -4.61 27.34
CA GLU A 46 -29.90 -3.54 26.42
C GLU A 46 -28.48 -3.05 26.74
N ALA A 47 -28.15 -2.82 28.02
CA ALA A 47 -26.82 -2.40 28.43
C ALA A 47 -25.75 -3.49 28.19
N GLN A 48 -26.09 -4.76 28.39
CA GLN A 48 -25.21 -5.89 28.09
C GLN A 48 -24.99 -6.06 26.58
N ARG A 49 -26.05 -5.90 25.77
CA ARG A 49 -25.96 -5.91 24.31
C ARG A 49 -25.09 -4.77 23.81
N TYR A 50 -25.31 -3.54 24.30
CA TYR A 50 -24.47 -2.38 24.00
C TYR A 50 -22.99 -2.65 24.31
N ARG A 51 -22.69 -3.19 25.51
CA ARG A 51 -21.34 -3.58 25.89
C ARG A 51 -20.75 -4.53 24.85
N ARG A 52 -21.42 -5.65 24.57
CA ARG A 52 -20.94 -6.67 23.63
C ARG A 52 -20.67 -6.07 22.26
N ASP A 53 -21.65 -5.36 21.70
CA ASP A 53 -21.58 -4.82 20.34
C ASP A 53 -20.43 -3.78 20.23
N VAL A 54 -20.22 -2.92 21.24
CA VAL A 54 -19.05 -2.01 21.26
C VAL A 54 -17.73 -2.77 21.39
N PHE A 55 -17.64 -3.78 22.27
CA PHE A 55 -16.42 -4.58 22.41
C PHE A 55 -16.06 -5.33 21.14
N GLU A 56 -17.04 -5.81 20.38
CA GLU A 56 -16.82 -6.47 19.07
C GLU A 56 -16.25 -5.49 18.04
N GLU A 57 -16.82 -4.28 17.93
CA GLU A 57 -16.30 -3.24 17.02
C GLU A 57 -14.90 -2.78 17.41
N MET A 58 -14.63 -2.61 18.72
CA MET A 58 -13.31 -2.22 19.21
C MET A 58 -12.25 -3.31 18.98
N ARG A 59 -12.59 -4.58 19.21
CA ARG A 59 -11.71 -5.71 18.87
C ARG A 59 -11.44 -5.79 17.37
N ALA A 60 -12.42 -5.45 16.53
CA ALA A 60 -12.20 -5.35 15.10
C ALA A 60 -11.22 -4.22 14.76
N ALA A 61 -11.40 -3.02 15.32
CA ALA A 61 -10.48 -1.91 15.16
C ALA A 61 -9.03 -2.27 15.58
N ASP A 62 -8.86 -3.02 16.67
CA ASP A 62 -7.53 -3.46 17.13
C ASP A 62 -6.89 -4.49 16.20
N ARG A 63 -7.67 -5.39 15.59
CA ARG A 63 -7.16 -6.30 14.54
C ARG A 63 -6.64 -5.51 13.33
N GLU A 64 -7.36 -4.48 12.92
CA GLU A 64 -7.00 -3.60 11.81
C GLU A 64 -5.69 -2.84 12.11
N ARG A 65 -5.54 -2.29 13.32
CA ARG A 65 -4.28 -1.65 13.77
C ARG A 65 -3.13 -2.64 13.89
N GLY A 66 -3.41 -3.87 14.33
CA GLY A 66 -2.43 -4.96 14.31
C GLY A 66 -1.92 -5.21 12.89
N ALA A 67 -2.80 -5.24 11.91
CA ALA A 67 -2.43 -5.38 10.50
C ALA A 67 -1.60 -4.19 9.98
N VAL A 68 -1.91 -2.94 10.38
CA VAL A 68 -1.10 -1.75 10.08
C VAL A 68 0.35 -1.97 10.54
N SER A 69 0.54 -2.38 11.80
CA SER A 69 1.88 -2.60 12.37
C SER A 69 2.64 -3.72 11.64
N ALA A 70 1.95 -4.82 11.29
CA ALA A 70 2.54 -5.93 10.55
C ALA A 70 2.98 -5.52 9.14
N TRP A 71 2.16 -4.74 8.42
CA TRP A 71 2.51 -4.21 7.11
C TRP A 71 3.63 -3.19 7.15
N GLY A 72 3.64 -2.31 8.17
CA GLY A 72 4.74 -1.37 8.39
C GLY A 72 6.07 -2.11 8.60
N GLN A 73 6.06 -3.16 9.41
CA GLN A 73 7.24 -3.99 9.65
C GLN A 73 7.69 -4.75 8.38
N TRP A 74 6.76 -5.37 7.67
CA TRP A 74 7.07 -6.12 6.44
C TRP A 74 7.63 -5.21 5.34
N SER A 75 7.01 -4.05 5.11
CA SER A 75 7.44 -3.11 4.07
C SER A 75 8.76 -2.40 4.40
N GLY A 76 9.05 -2.13 5.68
CA GLY A 76 10.37 -1.65 6.10
C GLY A 76 11.49 -2.65 5.76
N ASN A 77 11.19 -3.94 5.87
CA ASN A 77 12.11 -5.03 5.51
C ASN A 77 12.22 -5.26 4.00
N ALA A 78 11.29 -4.75 3.19
CA ALA A 78 11.33 -4.90 1.73
C ALA A 78 12.52 -4.18 1.07
N SER A 79 13.32 -3.42 1.82
CA SER A 79 14.60 -2.83 1.39
C SER A 79 15.79 -3.82 1.42
N LEU A 80 15.64 -4.99 2.07
CA LEU A 80 16.67 -6.04 2.10
C LEU A 80 17.21 -6.46 0.71
N PRO A 81 16.39 -6.58 -0.35
CA PRO A 81 16.89 -6.90 -1.68
C PRO A 81 17.83 -5.83 -2.25
N LEU A 82 17.60 -4.54 -1.95
CA LEU A 82 18.50 -3.47 -2.38
C LEU A 82 19.85 -3.61 -1.69
N ALA A 83 19.86 -3.87 -0.38
CA ALA A 83 21.10 -4.14 0.33
C ALA A 83 21.83 -5.35 -0.29
N VAL A 84 21.13 -6.48 -0.46
CA VAL A 84 21.71 -7.69 -1.07
C VAL A 84 22.25 -7.41 -2.48
N VAL A 85 21.58 -6.59 -3.29
CA VAL A 85 22.02 -6.22 -4.64
C VAL A 85 23.21 -5.28 -4.62
N LEU A 86 23.20 -4.27 -3.75
CA LEU A 86 24.29 -3.30 -3.63
C LEU A 86 25.54 -4.01 -3.12
N PHE A 87 25.37 -4.94 -2.17
CA PHE A 87 26.40 -5.87 -1.74
C PHE A 87 26.84 -6.83 -2.86
N SER A 88 25.93 -7.43 -3.61
CA SER A 88 26.25 -8.31 -4.75
C SER A 88 27.02 -7.56 -5.84
N SER A 89 26.64 -6.31 -6.11
CA SER A 89 27.35 -5.44 -7.06
C SER A 89 28.74 -5.10 -6.54
N LEU A 90 28.87 -4.82 -5.23
CA LEU A 90 30.17 -4.65 -4.57
C LEU A 90 31.04 -5.91 -4.73
N MET A 91 30.44 -7.11 -4.66
CA MET A 91 31.15 -8.37 -4.86
C MET A 91 31.76 -8.52 -6.26
N PHE A 92 31.24 -7.83 -7.28
CA PHE A 92 31.83 -7.83 -8.62
C PHE A 92 32.77 -6.65 -8.84
N VAL A 93 32.41 -5.46 -8.35
CA VAL A 93 33.22 -4.25 -8.55
C VAL A 93 34.53 -4.30 -7.75
N VAL A 94 34.50 -4.77 -6.49
CA VAL A 94 35.71 -4.78 -5.64
C VAL A 94 36.79 -5.70 -6.21
N PRO A 95 36.52 -6.97 -6.60
CA PRO A 95 37.53 -7.80 -7.25
C PRO A 95 38.02 -7.21 -8.56
N LEU A 96 37.15 -6.57 -9.36
CA LEU A 96 37.55 -5.93 -10.60
C LEU A 96 38.52 -4.76 -10.36
N VAL A 97 38.20 -3.88 -9.40
CA VAL A 97 39.06 -2.75 -9.01
C VAL A 97 40.37 -3.22 -8.40
N LEU A 98 40.40 -4.37 -7.72
CA LEU A 98 41.64 -4.97 -7.19
C LEU A 98 42.45 -5.71 -8.27
N ALA A 99 41.78 -6.24 -9.30
CA ALA A 99 42.42 -6.94 -10.42
C ALA A 99 43.14 -5.98 -11.39
N ILE A 100 42.66 -4.75 -11.55
CA ILE A 100 43.27 -3.76 -12.44
C ILE A 100 44.70 -3.36 -11.98
N PRO A 101 44.96 -2.99 -10.71
CA PRO A 101 46.30 -2.70 -10.21
C PRO A 101 47.21 -3.93 -10.23
N SER A 102 46.71 -5.12 -9.89
CA SER A 102 47.53 -6.34 -9.95
C SER A 102 47.95 -6.67 -11.38
N TYR A 103 47.09 -6.38 -12.36
CA TYR A 103 47.43 -6.45 -13.78
C TYR A 103 48.47 -5.39 -14.18
N LEU A 104 48.29 -4.13 -13.78
CA LEU A 104 49.25 -3.05 -14.05
C LEU A 104 50.62 -3.32 -13.40
N VAL A 105 50.65 -3.97 -12.23
CA VAL A 105 51.88 -4.41 -11.57
C VAL A 105 52.53 -5.60 -12.28
N ALA A 106 51.73 -6.55 -12.79
CA ALA A 106 52.25 -7.69 -13.57
C ALA A 106 52.83 -7.27 -14.93
N PHE A 107 52.28 -6.22 -15.55
CA PHE A 107 52.75 -5.68 -16.84
C PHE A 107 53.76 -4.54 -16.72
N GLY A 108 53.76 -3.80 -15.61
CA GLY A 108 54.76 -2.79 -15.32
C GLY A 108 56.07 -3.46 -14.89
N HIS A 109 57.22 -2.90 -15.26
CA HIS A 109 58.56 -3.38 -14.87
C HIS A 109 58.87 -3.32 -13.35
N LEU A 110 57.86 -3.20 -12.49
CA LEU A 110 58.01 -3.26 -11.05
C LEU A 110 58.34 -4.70 -10.66
N GLN A 111 59.58 -4.93 -10.23
CA GLN A 111 60.03 -6.22 -9.68
C GLN A 111 59.34 -6.46 -8.33
N VAL A 112 58.12 -6.98 -8.38
CA VAL A 112 57.36 -7.34 -7.20
C VAL A 112 57.62 -8.81 -6.87
N PRO A 113 57.86 -9.17 -5.58
CA PRO A 113 58.08 -10.55 -5.18
C PRO A 113 56.93 -11.46 -5.63
N PRO A 114 57.20 -12.68 -6.15
CA PRO A 114 56.17 -13.60 -6.66
C PRO A 114 55.13 -13.98 -5.60
N ALA A 115 55.50 -13.99 -4.32
CA ALA A 115 54.58 -14.19 -3.19
C ALA A 115 53.57 -13.04 -3.04
N LEU A 116 53.97 -11.80 -3.28
CA LEU A 116 53.09 -10.64 -3.21
C LEU A 116 52.14 -10.61 -4.44
N LEU A 117 52.63 -11.04 -5.60
CA LEU A 117 51.87 -11.18 -6.84
C LEU A 117 50.77 -12.25 -6.72
N THR A 118 51.06 -13.39 -6.09
CA THR A 118 50.05 -14.42 -5.78
C THR A 118 49.04 -13.92 -4.73
N LEU A 119 49.51 -13.24 -3.68
CA LEU A 119 48.62 -12.66 -2.67
C LEU A 119 47.66 -11.61 -3.27
N LEU A 120 48.15 -10.72 -4.15
CA LEU A 120 47.35 -9.69 -4.80
C LEU A 120 46.45 -10.25 -5.92
N GLY A 121 46.94 -11.26 -6.65
CA GLY A 121 46.23 -11.85 -7.80
C GLY A 121 45.13 -12.83 -7.42
N SER A 122 45.31 -13.63 -6.36
CA SER A 122 44.33 -14.65 -5.95
C SER A 122 43.88 -14.51 -4.49
N GLY A 123 44.78 -14.16 -3.57
CA GLY A 123 44.44 -14.03 -2.14
C GLY A 123 43.47 -12.87 -1.84
N ALA A 124 43.77 -11.67 -2.31
CA ALA A 124 42.99 -10.47 -2.03
C ALA A 124 41.54 -10.55 -2.60
N PRO A 125 41.30 -11.01 -3.84
CA PRO A 125 39.94 -11.21 -4.34
C PRO A 125 39.13 -12.23 -3.51
N ILE A 126 39.74 -13.34 -3.10
CA ILE A 126 39.07 -14.37 -2.28
C ILE A 126 38.72 -13.82 -0.90
N CYS A 127 39.65 -13.15 -0.22
CA CYS A 127 39.40 -12.53 1.08
C CYS A 127 38.34 -11.43 1.00
N ALA A 128 38.36 -10.58 -0.03
CA ALA A 128 37.33 -9.56 -0.25
C ALA A 128 35.95 -10.17 -0.48
N THR A 129 35.90 -11.28 -1.23
CA THR A 129 34.67 -12.05 -1.48
C THR A 129 34.09 -12.58 -0.16
N ILE A 130 34.91 -13.25 0.66
CA ILE A 130 34.49 -13.81 1.95
C ILE A 130 34.03 -12.69 2.91
N ALA A 131 34.80 -11.61 3.03
CA ALA A 131 34.46 -10.48 3.90
C ALA A 131 33.11 -9.84 3.51
N THR A 132 32.84 -9.71 2.20
CA THR A 132 31.58 -9.13 1.73
C THR A 132 30.40 -10.07 2.01
N VAL A 133 30.56 -11.39 1.84
CA VAL A 133 29.53 -12.39 2.21
C VAL A 133 29.22 -12.32 3.71
N ALA A 134 30.25 -12.30 4.56
CA ALA A 134 30.10 -12.22 6.01
C ALA A 134 29.42 -10.90 6.44
N ALA A 135 29.81 -9.76 5.87
CA ALA A 135 29.18 -8.47 6.12
C ALA A 135 27.69 -8.47 5.71
N THR A 136 27.37 -9.10 4.57
CA THR A 136 25.99 -9.22 4.08
C THR A 136 25.14 -10.05 5.04
N MET A 137 25.63 -11.23 5.46
CA MET A 137 24.95 -12.07 6.44
C MET A 137 24.76 -11.36 7.78
N GLY A 138 25.79 -10.67 8.27
CA GLY A 138 25.73 -9.88 9.51
C GLY A 138 24.71 -8.74 9.44
N PHE A 139 24.65 -8.03 8.32
CA PHE A 139 23.66 -6.96 8.10
C PHE A 139 22.22 -7.50 8.08
N VAL A 140 21.97 -8.61 7.38
CA VAL A 140 20.65 -9.26 7.33
C VAL A 140 20.23 -9.71 8.75
N ALA A 141 21.13 -10.34 9.50
CA ALA A 141 20.86 -10.76 10.88
C ALA A 141 20.58 -9.57 11.81
N PHE A 142 21.30 -8.45 11.66
CA PHE A 142 21.09 -7.22 12.42
C PHE A 142 19.71 -6.62 12.13
N GLN A 143 19.31 -6.52 10.87
CA GLN A 143 17.98 -6.04 10.47
C GLN A 143 16.85 -6.92 11.01
N MET A 144 17.00 -8.25 10.97
CA MET A 144 16.04 -9.19 11.55
C MET A 144 15.89 -9.04 13.06
N ARG A 145 16.93 -8.63 13.79
CA ARG A 145 16.85 -8.38 15.25
C ARG A 145 16.17 -7.06 15.59
N ARG A 146 16.43 -6.00 14.82
CA ARG A 146 15.92 -4.64 15.10
C ARG A 146 14.41 -4.52 14.93
N THR A 147 13.79 -5.44 14.20
CA THR A 147 12.36 -5.41 13.87
C THR A 147 11.46 -6.07 14.92
N ARG A 148 12.00 -6.63 16.02
CA ARG A 148 11.23 -7.47 16.96
C ARG A 148 10.42 -6.75 18.05
N ALA A 149 10.36 -5.42 18.10
CA ALA A 149 9.60 -4.74 19.15
C ALA A 149 8.90 -3.47 18.66
N ALA A 150 7.70 -3.61 18.10
CA ALA A 150 6.75 -2.50 18.07
C ALA A 150 6.05 -2.44 19.45
N PRO A 151 6.10 -1.32 20.17
CA PRO A 151 5.34 -1.17 21.40
C PRO A 151 3.86 -1.33 21.11
N ARG A 152 3.19 -2.23 21.83
CA ARG A 152 1.73 -2.33 21.83
C ARG A 152 1.18 -1.11 22.54
N THR A 153 0.98 -0.02 21.82
CA THR A 153 0.12 1.06 22.29
C THR A 153 -1.28 0.50 22.41
N GLY A 154 -1.72 0.26 23.64
CA GLY A 154 -3.10 -0.14 23.90
C GLY A 154 -4.07 0.90 23.34
N PRO A 155 -5.30 0.49 22.98
CA PRO A 155 -6.26 1.39 22.38
C PRO A 155 -6.55 2.56 23.33
N SER A 156 -6.22 3.79 22.92
CA SER A 156 -6.81 4.96 23.53
C SER A 156 -8.28 4.97 23.12
N LEU A 157 -9.16 4.51 24.01
CA LEU A 157 -10.58 4.75 23.87
C LEU A 157 -10.74 6.27 23.71
N GLY A 158 -11.42 6.70 22.64
CA GLY A 158 -11.61 8.12 22.35
C GLY A 158 -12.22 8.88 23.55
N PRO A 159 -12.26 10.22 23.49
CA PRO A 159 -12.79 11.02 24.58
C PRO A 159 -14.18 10.50 25.01
N GLY A 160 -14.33 10.20 26.31
CA GLY A 160 -15.58 9.65 26.84
C GLY A 160 -16.74 10.62 26.66
N SER A 161 -17.95 10.08 26.46
CA SER A 161 -19.18 10.88 26.35
C SER A 161 -19.46 11.57 27.69
N LYS A 162 -19.65 12.89 27.66
CA LYS A 162 -20.00 13.67 28.86
C LYS A 162 -21.45 13.38 29.25
N VAL A 163 -21.65 12.88 30.46
CA VAL A 163 -22.98 12.62 31.05
C VAL A 163 -23.12 13.38 32.36
N ALA A 164 -24.33 13.84 32.67
CA ALA A 164 -24.62 14.37 33.99
C ALA A 164 -25.00 13.24 34.93
N CYS A 165 -24.45 13.24 36.15
CA CYS A 165 -24.85 12.29 37.18
C CYS A 165 -26.31 12.57 37.58
N PRO A 166 -27.23 11.57 37.49
CA PRO A 166 -28.62 11.77 37.87
C PRO A 166 -28.82 12.07 39.36
N HIS A 167 -27.82 11.78 40.19
CA HIS A 167 -27.93 11.96 41.63
C HIS A 167 -27.44 13.33 42.10
N CYS A 168 -26.26 13.77 41.64
CA CYS A 168 -25.64 15.02 42.09
C CYS A 168 -25.53 16.10 41.01
N GLY A 169 -25.96 15.82 39.77
CA GLY A 169 -25.83 16.73 38.62
C GLY A 169 -24.40 16.90 38.10
N ALA A 170 -23.39 16.39 38.79
CA ALA A 170 -22.00 16.61 38.41
C ALA A 170 -21.66 15.94 37.07
N PRO A 171 -20.84 16.60 36.22
CA PRO A 171 -20.41 16.02 34.96
C PRO A 171 -19.54 14.78 35.22
N SER A 172 -19.72 13.78 34.38
CA SER A 172 -18.94 12.54 34.38
C SER A 172 -18.67 12.13 32.94
N GLN A 173 -17.70 11.25 32.73
CA GLN A 173 -17.38 10.74 31.40
C GLN A 173 -17.64 9.24 31.36
N LEU A 174 -18.39 8.79 30.36
CA LEU A 174 -18.58 7.37 30.06
C LEU A 174 -17.74 7.00 28.84
N VAL A 175 -16.83 6.06 29.03
CA VAL A 175 -16.02 5.50 27.95
C VAL A 175 -16.91 4.59 27.09
N PRO A 176 -16.78 4.58 25.75
CA PRO A 176 -17.54 3.66 24.89
C PRO A 176 -17.42 2.20 25.36
N GLY A 177 -18.54 1.49 25.42
CA GLY A 177 -18.62 0.10 25.92
C GLY A 177 -18.67 -0.03 27.44
N GLN A 178 -18.49 1.07 28.19
CA GLN A 178 -18.70 1.09 29.63
C GLN A 178 -20.19 1.15 29.95
N HIS A 179 -20.76 -0.01 30.24
CA HIS A 179 -22.15 -0.19 30.69
C HIS A 179 -22.43 0.29 32.13
N VAL A 180 -21.41 0.40 32.99
CA VAL A 180 -21.51 0.99 34.34
C VAL A 180 -20.23 1.76 34.67
N ALA A 181 -20.37 3.00 35.11
CA ALA A 181 -19.29 3.78 35.71
C ALA A 181 -19.68 4.31 37.09
N THR A 182 -18.73 4.73 37.89
CA THR A 182 -19.00 5.43 39.16
C THR A 182 -18.75 6.93 38.97
N CYS A 183 -19.69 7.76 39.43
CA CYS A 183 -19.51 9.21 39.45
C CYS A 183 -18.35 9.55 40.38
N ALA A 184 -17.39 10.36 39.90
CA ALA A 184 -16.24 10.76 40.69
C ALA A 184 -16.63 11.57 41.95
N HIS A 185 -17.77 12.28 41.90
CA HIS A 185 -18.22 13.16 42.98
C HIS A 185 -19.03 12.41 44.04
N CYS A 186 -20.19 11.84 43.68
CA CYS A 186 -21.07 11.20 44.66
C CYS A 186 -20.89 9.68 44.78
N ARG A 187 -19.95 9.08 44.02
CA ARG A 187 -19.76 7.62 43.88
C ARG A 187 -20.97 6.85 43.37
N GLY A 188 -22.04 7.56 42.99
CA GLY A 188 -23.22 6.95 42.41
C GLY A 188 -22.92 6.34 41.04
N ALA A 189 -23.46 5.16 40.78
CA ALA A 189 -23.32 4.50 39.51
C ALA A 189 -24.08 5.21 38.40
N LEU A 190 -23.50 5.16 37.21
CA LEU A 190 -23.93 5.80 36.01
C LEU A 190 -24.19 4.71 34.97
N VAL A 191 -25.46 4.60 34.57
CA VAL A 191 -25.88 3.75 33.45
C VAL A 191 -26.07 4.66 32.24
N PRO A 192 -25.49 4.32 31.07
CA PRO A 192 -25.65 5.12 29.85
C PRO A 192 -27.12 5.15 29.43
N SER A 193 -27.63 6.34 29.07
CA SER A 193 -28.92 6.46 28.41
C SER A 193 -28.86 5.94 26.99
N ARG A 194 -30.02 5.72 26.35
CA ARG A 194 -30.10 5.20 24.97
C ARG A 194 -29.33 6.08 23.97
N THR A 195 -29.39 7.40 24.12
CA THR A 195 -28.63 8.34 23.30
C THR A 195 -27.12 8.18 23.48
N VAL A 196 -26.65 7.97 24.72
CA VAL A 196 -25.23 7.69 25.02
C VAL A 196 -24.80 6.34 24.46
N MET A 197 -25.66 5.32 24.52
CA MET A 197 -25.38 4.00 23.95
C MET A 197 -25.26 4.06 22.43
N ILE A 198 -26.18 4.76 21.75
CA ILE A 198 -26.12 4.98 20.28
C ILE A 198 -24.82 5.73 19.93
N ALA A 199 -24.56 6.85 20.61
CA ALA A 199 -23.34 7.64 20.37
C ALA A 199 -22.05 6.83 20.63
N GLY A 200 -22.04 5.97 21.66
CA GLY A 200 -20.90 5.10 21.97
C GLY A 200 -20.69 4.03 20.91
N LEU A 201 -21.77 3.46 20.35
CA LEU A 201 -21.68 2.49 19.25
C LEU A 201 -21.21 3.15 17.95
N ASP A 202 -21.73 4.34 17.62
CA ASP A 202 -21.32 5.09 16.43
C ASP A 202 -19.84 5.53 16.54
N ALA A 203 -19.38 5.90 17.73
CA ALA A 203 -17.97 6.16 18.00
C ALA A 203 -17.09 4.91 17.79
N ALA A 204 -17.55 3.74 18.23
CA ALA A 204 -16.83 2.48 18.03
C ALA A 204 -16.75 2.09 16.53
N ARG A 205 -17.85 2.23 15.79
CA ARG A 205 -17.89 2.02 14.33
C ARG A 205 -16.98 3.00 13.59
N THR A 206 -16.99 4.26 13.99
CA THR A 206 -16.09 5.30 13.44
C THR A 206 -14.63 4.94 13.69
N ALA A 207 -14.29 4.50 14.90
CA ALA A 207 -12.92 4.08 15.24
C ALA A 207 -12.46 2.86 14.41
N ARG A 208 -13.34 1.87 14.21
CA ARG A 208 -13.07 0.75 13.29
C ARG A 208 -12.86 1.24 11.86
N ARG A 209 -13.72 2.11 11.35
CA ARG A 209 -13.60 2.64 9.99
C ARG A 209 -12.28 3.38 9.78
N GLN A 210 -11.88 4.21 10.74
CA GLN A 210 -10.59 4.90 10.73
C GLN A 210 -9.41 3.91 10.71
N ALA A 211 -9.45 2.87 11.55
CA ALA A 211 -8.42 1.84 11.58
C ALA A 211 -8.33 1.07 10.24
N SER A 212 -9.45 0.76 9.60
CA SER A 212 -9.47 0.13 8.28
C SER A 212 -8.89 1.05 7.19
N LEU A 213 -9.24 2.34 7.20
CA LEU A 213 -8.65 3.31 6.26
C LEU A 213 -7.14 3.45 6.46
N GLU A 214 -6.67 3.47 7.71
CA GLU A 214 -5.24 3.47 8.03
C GLU A 214 -4.54 2.19 7.55
N ARG A 215 -5.17 1.02 7.72
CA ARG A 215 -4.70 -0.23 7.14
C ARG A 215 -4.54 -0.11 5.62
N TYR A 216 -5.58 0.31 4.91
CA TYR A 216 -5.52 0.42 3.45
C TYR A 216 -4.41 1.36 2.98
N ARG A 217 -4.24 2.53 3.63
CA ARG A 217 -3.13 3.45 3.32
C ARG A 217 -1.76 2.81 3.55
N THR A 218 -1.60 2.11 4.66
CA THR A 218 -0.35 1.43 5.01
C THR A 218 -0.04 0.29 4.05
N GLU A 219 -1.04 -0.51 3.66
CA GLU A 219 -0.92 -1.57 2.66
C GLU A 219 -0.47 -1.01 1.31
N ARG A 220 -1.12 0.06 0.83
CA ARG A 220 -0.77 0.70 -0.45
C ARG A 220 0.64 1.27 -0.45
N ARG A 221 1.06 1.93 0.64
CA ARG A 221 2.43 2.45 0.79
C ARG A 221 3.45 1.33 0.89
N GLY A 222 3.12 0.26 1.61
CA GLY A 222 3.98 -0.92 1.70
C GLY A 222 4.20 -1.57 0.34
N MET A 223 3.14 -1.67 -0.46
CA MET A 223 3.22 -2.18 -1.82
C MET A 223 3.89 -1.22 -2.80
N LEU A 224 3.69 0.09 -2.66
CA LEU A 224 4.43 1.10 -3.40
C LEU A 224 5.94 0.93 -3.18
N ASN A 225 6.38 0.74 -1.94
CA ASN A 225 7.78 0.50 -1.61
C ASN A 225 8.28 -0.74 -2.38
N VAL A 226 7.60 -1.88 -2.27
CA VAL A 226 7.96 -3.13 -2.97
C VAL A 226 7.98 -2.96 -4.49
N ALA A 227 6.99 -2.30 -5.06
CA ALA A 227 6.87 -2.07 -6.50
C ALA A 227 7.94 -1.09 -7.02
N SER A 228 8.28 -0.06 -6.24
CA SER A 228 9.34 0.89 -6.59
C SER A 228 10.70 0.21 -6.71
N TYR A 229 10.99 -0.75 -5.82
CA TYR A 229 12.21 -1.56 -5.87
C TYR A 229 12.26 -2.45 -7.10
N THR A 230 11.19 -3.19 -7.38
CA THR A 230 11.14 -4.08 -8.57
C THR A 230 11.24 -3.29 -9.88
N GLY A 231 10.60 -2.12 -9.97
CA GLY A 231 10.67 -1.25 -11.13
C GLY A 231 12.03 -0.56 -11.34
N ALA A 232 12.74 -0.21 -10.26
CA ALA A 232 14.12 0.28 -10.35
C ALA A 232 15.07 -0.83 -10.83
N TRP A 233 14.93 -2.03 -10.26
CA TRP A 233 15.70 -3.21 -10.65
C TRP A 233 15.53 -3.57 -12.12
N GLN A 234 14.28 -3.62 -12.62
CA GLN A 234 14.02 -3.94 -14.02
C GLN A 234 14.61 -2.91 -14.99
N ARG A 235 14.71 -1.64 -14.57
CA ARG A 235 15.38 -0.59 -15.36
C ARG A 235 16.89 -0.70 -15.31
N ALA A 236 17.46 -1.09 -14.17
CA ALA A 236 18.91 -1.19 -13.98
C ALA A 236 19.51 -2.50 -14.50
N MET A 237 18.77 -3.62 -14.48
CA MET A 237 19.26 -4.96 -14.84
C MET A 237 20.02 -5.02 -16.16
N PRO A 238 19.53 -4.46 -17.29
CA PRO A 238 20.29 -4.50 -18.54
C PRO A 238 21.62 -3.76 -18.44
N LEU A 239 21.66 -2.63 -17.72
CA LEU A 239 22.88 -1.88 -17.47
C LEU A 239 23.84 -2.66 -16.56
N VAL A 240 23.31 -3.29 -15.50
CA VAL A 240 24.09 -4.16 -14.61
C VAL A 240 24.68 -5.34 -15.37
N TYR A 241 23.89 -6.01 -16.23
CA TYR A 241 24.40 -7.10 -17.07
C TYR A 241 25.48 -6.61 -18.03
N VAL A 242 25.26 -5.50 -18.73
CA VAL A 242 26.27 -4.94 -19.65
C VAL A 242 27.54 -4.54 -18.89
N LEU A 243 27.43 -3.84 -17.76
CA LEU A 243 28.57 -3.39 -16.96
C LEU A 243 29.27 -4.53 -16.21
N ALA A 244 28.59 -5.61 -15.85
CA ALA A 244 29.19 -6.76 -15.17
C ALA A 244 29.81 -7.74 -16.17
N PHE A 245 29.16 -7.99 -17.31
CA PHE A 245 29.69 -8.90 -18.32
C PHE A 245 30.79 -8.26 -19.17
N ALA A 246 30.69 -6.98 -19.54
CA ALA A 246 31.69 -6.37 -20.41
C ALA A 246 33.13 -6.48 -19.85
N PRO A 247 33.41 -6.22 -18.56
CA PRO A 247 34.75 -6.38 -17.98
C PRO A 247 35.15 -7.83 -17.81
N MET A 248 34.22 -8.75 -17.53
CA MET A 248 34.51 -10.17 -17.42
C MET A 248 34.91 -10.75 -18.78
N VAL A 249 34.18 -10.35 -19.82
CA VAL A 249 34.44 -10.65 -21.23
C VAL A 249 35.77 -10.03 -21.67
N LEU A 250 36.03 -8.77 -21.31
CA LEU A 250 37.32 -8.12 -21.56
C LEU A 250 38.47 -8.84 -20.82
N GLY A 251 38.28 -9.18 -19.55
CA GLY A 251 39.27 -9.83 -18.71
C GLY A 251 39.61 -11.24 -19.16
N VAL A 252 38.60 -12.06 -19.48
CA VAL A 252 38.80 -13.42 -20.05
C VAL A 252 39.49 -13.35 -21.41
N CYS A 253 39.25 -12.29 -22.18
CA CYS A 253 39.92 -12.07 -23.46
C CYS A 253 41.25 -11.33 -23.38
N VAL A 254 41.72 -10.93 -22.19
CA VAL A 254 43.00 -10.21 -22.02
C VAL A 254 43.97 -10.98 -21.11
N LEU A 255 43.46 -11.68 -20.08
CA LEU A 255 44.27 -12.44 -19.11
C LEU A 255 45.08 -13.60 -19.73
N PRO A 256 44.54 -14.43 -20.64
CA PRO A 256 45.33 -15.49 -21.28
C PRO A 256 46.44 -14.93 -22.18
N PHE A 257 46.24 -13.72 -22.73
CA PHE A 257 47.16 -13.08 -23.67
C PHE A 257 48.39 -12.51 -22.97
N GLY A 258 48.27 -12.10 -21.70
CA GLY A 258 49.42 -11.65 -20.89
C GLY A 258 50.25 -12.77 -20.31
N ALA A 259 49.65 -13.92 -20.00
CA ALA A 259 50.35 -15.06 -19.40
C ALA A 259 51.22 -15.84 -20.40
N MET A 260 50.99 -15.71 -21.71
CA MET A 260 51.72 -16.45 -22.77
C MET A 260 52.95 -15.72 -23.34
N GLY A 261 53.63 -14.88 -22.55
CA GLY A 261 55.03 -14.50 -22.82
C GLY A 261 55.32 -13.78 -24.15
N GLY A 262 54.39 -12.98 -24.67
CA GLY A 262 54.67 -12.03 -25.77
C GLY A 262 54.48 -12.54 -27.20
N HIS A 263 54.18 -13.82 -27.42
CA HIS A 263 53.81 -14.33 -28.75
C HIS A 263 52.30 -14.52 -28.86
N VAL A 264 51.58 -13.41 -28.98
CA VAL A 264 50.16 -13.47 -29.33
C VAL A 264 50.07 -14.00 -30.76
N SER A 265 49.60 -15.24 -30.91
CA SER A 265 49.30 -15.76 -32.23
C SER A 265 48.10 -14.95 -32.77
N LEU A 266 48.32 -14.21 -33.86
CA LEU A 266 47.30 -13.46 -34.60
C LEU A 266 45.99 -14.28 -34.82
N PRO A 267 46.03 -15.62 -35.00
CA PRO A 267 44.85 -16.47 -34.98
C PRO A 267 44.00 -16.37 -33.70
N ALA A 268 44.58 -16.37 -32.50
CA ALA A 268 43.79 -16.34 -31.25
C ALA A 268 42.99 -15.04 -31.09
N LEU A 269 43.56 -13.89 -31.48
CA LEU A 269 42.87 -12.61 -31.48
C LEU A 269 41.69 -12.61 -32.48
N LEU A 270 41.91 -13.14 -33.68
CA LEU A 270 40.90 -13.18 -34.75
C LEU A 270 39.79 -14.20 -34.50
N PHE A 271 40.11 -15.39 -33.97
CA PHE A 271 39.14 -16.47 -33.78
C PHE A 271 38.39 -16.40 -32.44
N VAL A 272 38.96 -15.74 -31.42
CA VAL A 272 38.33 -15.67 -30.08
C VAL A 272 37.98 -14.24 -29.70
N GLY A 273 38.92 -13.30 -29.84
CA GLY A 273 38.71 -11.91 -29.41
C GLY A 273 37.67 -11.16 -30.24
N LEU A 274 37.81 -11.21 -31.57
CA LEU A 274 36.96 -10.46 -32.50
C LEU A 274 35.49 -10.92 -32.50
N PRO A 275 35.15 -12.22 -32.51
CA PRO A 275 33.77 -12.69 -32.41
C PRO A 275 33.11 -12.29 -31.10
N LEU A 276 33.87 -12.32 -30.00
CA LEU A 276 33.36 -11.99 -28.68
C LEU A 276 33.15 -10.48 -28.49
N LEU A 277 34.01 -9.64 -29.09
CA LEU A 277 33.75 -8.21 -29.24
C LEU A 277 32.51 -7.93 -30.10
N PHE A 278 32.32 -8.67 -31.20
CA PHE A 278 31.14 -8.54 -32.05
C PHE A 278 29.85 -8.92 -31.31
N VAL A 279 29.83 -10.02 -30.55
CA VAL A 279 28.70 -10.41 -29.69
C VAL A 279 28.43 -9.33 -28.63
N ALA A 280 29.46 -8.78 -28.00
CA ALA A 280 29.30 -7.69 -27.04
C ALA A 280 28.71 -6.42 -27.70
N ALA A 281 29.20 -6.05 -28.88
CA ALA A 281 28.69 -4.91 -29.65
C ALA A 281 27.22 -5.11 -30.06
N LEU A 282 26.83 -6.31 -30.51
CA LEU A 282 25.44 -6.65 -30.80
C LEU A 282 24.55 -6.58 -29.55
N ALA A 283 25.04 -7.07 -28.41
CA ALA A 283 24.30 -7.01 -27.15
C ALA A 283 24.07 -5.55 -26.70
N VAL A 284 25.10 -4.71 -26.76
CA VAL A 284 25.02 -3.28 -26.43
C VAL A 284 24.12 -2.54 -27.42
N GLY A 285 24.30 -2.75 -28.73
CA GLY A 285 23.49 -2.14 -29.78
C GLY A 285 22.01 -2.54 -29.69
N GLY A 286 21.74 -3.82 -29.45
CA GLY A 286 20.39 -4.35 -29.23
C GLY A 286 19.73 -3.77 -27.98
N ALA A 287 20.46 -3.67 -26.87
CA ALA A 287 19.98 -3.02 -25.65
C ALA A 287 19.68 -1.53 -25.89
N ALA A 288 20.59 -0.79 -26.55
CA ALA A 288 20.39 0.62 -26.87
C ALA A 288 19.15 0.83 -27.76
N PHE A 289 19.00 0.03 -28.83
CA PHE A 289 17.82 0.07 -29.70
C PHE A 289 16.53 -0.23 -28.93
N TYR A 290 16.54 -1.25 -28.06
CA TYR A 290 15.42 -1.57 -27.17
C TYR A 290 15.05 -0.38 -26.27
N PHE A 291 16.04 0.26 -25.63
CA PHE A 291 15.81 1.42 -24.76
C PHE A 291 15.25 2.62 -25.52
N VAL A 292 15.76 2.91 -26.72
CA VAL A 292 15.25 3.99 -27.57
C VAL A 292 13.79 3.73 -27.96
N ARG A 293 13.49 2.52 -28.43
CA ARG A 293 12.12 2.11 -28.80
C ARG A 293 11.17 2.14 -27.59
N ALA A 294 11.62 1.66 -26.44
CA ALA A 294 10.85 1.72 -25.19
C ALA A 294 10.58 3.17 -24.77
N ARG A 295 11.57 4.06 -24.89
CA ARG A 295 11.41 5.49 -24.58
C ARG A 295 10.46 6.19 -25.53
N GLN A 296 10.53 5.91 -26.84
CA GLN A 296 9.60 6.45 -27.83
C GLN A 296 8.16 6.01 -27.55
N ARG A 297 7.95 4.71 -27.27
CA ARG A 297 6.62 4.19 -26.90
C ARG A 297 6.07 4.83 -25.63
N ARG A 298 6.89 4.96 -24.58
CA ARG A 298 6.49 5.66 -23.34
C ARG A 298 6.11 7.12 -23.58
N ARG A 299 6.79 7.81 -24.50
CA ARG A 299 6.43 9.20 -24.87
C ARG A 299 5.08 9.26 -25.58
N ALA A 300 4.81 8.32 -26.50
CA ALA A 300 3.52 8.26 -27.19
C ALA A 300 2.36 7.94 -26.23
N GLU A 301 2.55 6.98 -25.32
CA GLU A 301 1.60 6.66 -24.24
C GLU A 301 1.33 7.87 -23.36
N ARG A 302 2.40 8.54 -22.93
CA ARG A 302 2.30 9.73 -22.08
C ARG A 302 1.52 10.85 -22.76
N ARG A 303 1.77 11.13 -24.05
CA ARG A 303 0.99 12.12 -24.80
C ARG A 303 -0.49 11.77 -24.85
N THR A 304 -0.81 10.53 -25.16
CA THR A 304 -2.22 10.07 -25.21
C THR A 304 -2.91 10.20 -23.85
N LEU A 305 -2.19 9.92 -22.76
CA LEU A 305 -2.69 10.13 -21.39
C LEU A 305 -2.81 11.61 -21.01
N GLU A 306 -1.90 12.47 -21.48
CA GLU A 306 -1.97 13.92 -21.31
C GLU A 306 -3.19 14.49 -22.04
N ASP A 307 -3.44 14.06 -23.27
CA ASP A 307 -4.62 14.44 -24.07
C ASP A 307 -5.92 13.96 -23.41
N LEU A 308 -5.96 12.71 -22.94
CA LEU A 308 -7.10 12.17 -22.19
C LEU A 308 -7.32 12.96 -20.90
N ALA A 309 -6.26 13.27 -20.16
CA ALA A 309 -6.38 14.03 -18.91
C ALA A 309 -6.89 15.45 -19.16
N ALA A 310 -6.44 16.11 -20.23
CA ALA A 310 -6.86 17.46 -20.60
C ALA A 310 -8.38 17.55 -20.86
N GLN A 311 -8.99 16.51 -21.45
CA GLN A 311 -10.44 16.45 -21.69
C GLN A 311 -11.27 16.51 -20.39
N PHE A 312 -10.69 16.10 -19.26
CA PHE A 312 -11.35 16.01 -17.96
C PHE A 312 -10.66 16.89 -16.90
N ARG A 313 -10.03 18.00 -17.31
CA ARG A 313 -9.35 18.97 -16.42
C ARG A 313 -8.33 18.33 -15.46
N GLY A 314 -7.70 17.25 -15.91
CA GLY A 314 -6.80 16.43 -15.12
C GLY A 314 -5.32 16.59 -15.48
N ARG A 315 -4.51 15.67 -14.96
CA ARG A 315 -3.09 15.53 -15.29
C ARG A 315 -2.70 14.08 -15.52
N ALA A 316 -1.80 13.84 -16.47
CA ALA A 316 -1.18 12.53 -16.62
C ALA A 316 -0.24 12.25 -15.43
N ILE A 317 -0.17 10.99 -15.04
CA ILE A 317 0.76 10.49 -14.01
C ILE A 317 1.66 9.42 -14.59
N GLY A 318 2.96 9.55 -14.33
CA GLY A 318 3.98 8.58 -14.73
C GLY A 318 4.56 7.78 -13.56
N SER A 319 4.15 8.06 -12.33
CA SER A 319 4.65 7.42 -11.12
C SER A 319 3.55 6.72 -10.35
N LEU A 320 3.87 5.54 -9.81
CA LEU A 320 2.99 4.79 -8.93
C LEU A 320 2.72 5.56 -7.62
N GLU A 321 3.68 6.36 -7.17
CA GLU A 321 3.54 7.22 -6.00
C GLU A 321 2.41 8.24 -6.16
N ALA A 322 2.27 8.87 -7.34
CA ALA A 322 1.17 9.78 -7.59
C ALA A 322 -0.19 9.07 -7.57
N PHE A 323 -0.27 7.84 -8.09
CA PHE A 323 -1.49 7.03 -8.03
C PHE A 323 -1.83 6.61 -6.59
N VAL A 324 -0.86 6.14 -5.82
CA VAL A 324 -1.06 5.76 -4.41
C VAL A 324 -1.42 6.97 -3.56
N GLY A 325 -0.81 8.14 -3.80
CA GLY A 325 -1.19 9.39 -3.17
C GLY A 325 -2.65 9.76 -3.47
N TRP A 326 -3.10 9.58 -4.72
CA TRP A 326 -4.51 9.76 -5.08
C TRP A 326 -5.43 8.75 -4.37
N LEU A 327 -5.06 7.46 -4.32
CA LEU A 327 -5.82 6.45 -3.59
C LEU A 327 -5.95 6.82 -2.10
N ASP A 328 -4.87 7.25 -1.45
CA ASP A 328 -4.86 7.62 -0.03
C ASP A 328 -5.74 8.84 0.29
N ALA A 329 -5.84 9.76 -0.67
CA ALA A 329 -6.62 10.99 -0.56
C ALA A 329 -8.10 10.80 -0.92
N CYS A 330 -8.41 10.04 -1.99
CA CYS A 330 -9.75 9.99 -2.58
C CYS A 330 -10.44 8.63 -2.41
N TRP A 331 -9.70 7.52 -2.42
CA TRP A 331 -10.29 6.16 -2.43
C TRP A 331 -10.43 5.58 -1.02
N ALA A 332 -11.61 5.73 -0.43
CA ALA A 332 -11.92 5.33 0.95
C ALA A 332 -12.29 3.85 1.11
N GLY A 333 -11.67 2.94 0.34
CA GLY A 333 -11.99 1.50 0.40
C GLY A 333 -10.79 0.59 0.16
N PRO A 334 -10.97 -0.74 0.25
CA PRO A 334 -9.93 -1.67 -0.16
C PRO A 334 -9.59 -1.45 -1.64
N TYR A 335 -8.32 -1.67 -1.97
CA TYR A 335 -7.86 -1.71 -3.35
C TYR A 335 -6.90 -2.89 -3.46
N ASP A 336 -7.15 -3.78 -4.43
CA ASP A 336 -6.37 -5.00 -4.58
C ASP A 336 -4.89 -4.64 -4.84
N THR A 337 -4.06 -4.96 -3.86
CA THR A 337 -2.64 -4.64 -3.80
C THR A 337 -1.83 -5.25 -4.94
N ARG A 338 -2.32 -6.32 -5.58
CA ARG A 338 -1.70 -6.90 -6.79
C ARG A 338 -1.65 -5.91 -7.95
N PHE A 339 -2.53 -4.92 -7.94
CA PHE A 339 -2.61 -3.86 -8.94
C PHE A 339 -1.92 -2.56 -8.48
N VAL A 340 -1.35 -2.52 -7.28
CA VAL A 340 -0.42 -1.47 -6.80
C VAL A 340 1.02 -1.82 -7.23
N GLY A 341 1.16 -2.42 -8.40
CA GLY A 341 2.44 -2.79 -9.01
C GLY A 341 2.63 -2.04 -10.33
N ALA A 342 3.76 -1.37 -10.49
CA ALA A 342 4.10 -0.70 -11.73
C ALA A 342 4.87 -1.66 -12.64
N GLY A 343 4.24 -2.07 -13.74
CA GLY A 343 4.97 -2.68 -14.85
C GLY A 343 5.87 -1.66 -15.57
N PRO A 344 6.71 -2.09 -16.52
CA PRO A 344 7.61 -1.21 -17.27
C PRO A 344 6.86 -0.19 -18.15
N ARG A 345 5.55 -0.35 -18.36
CA ARG A 345 4.67 0.58 -19.09
C ARG A 345 3.55 1.11 -18.21
N PHE A 346 3.79 1.24 -16.90
CA PHE A 346 2.85 1.92 -16.02
C PHE A 346 2.67 3.38 -16.45
N GLY A 347 1.42 3.81 -16.58
CA GLY A 347 1.02 5.19 -16.75
C GLY A 347 -0.42 5.37 -16.31
N GLY A 348 -0.86 6.61 -16.16
CA GLY A 348 -2.25 6.89 -15.85
C GLY A 348 -2.61 8.35 -16.02
N ALA A 349 -3.83 8.68 -15.64
CA ALA A 349 -4.32 10.05 -15.56
C ALA A 349 -5.15 10.20 -14.28
N LEU A 350 -4.97 11.33 -13.59
CA LEU A 350 -5.84 11.77 -12.51
C LEU A 350 -6.73 12.87 -13.07
N ILE A 351 -8.03 12.71 -13.00
CA ILE A 351 -9.01 13.53 -13.73
C ILE A 351 -10.21 13.89 -12.85
N ASP A 352 -10.97 14.89 -13.29
CA ASP A 352 -12.29 15.22 -12.74
C ASP A 352 -13.37 14.77 -13.74
N ALA A 353 -14.06 13.68 -13.41
CA ALA A 353 -15.12 13.11 -14.22
C ALA A 353 -16.48 13.67 -13.75
N PHE A 354 -16.85 14.84 -14.25
CA PHE A 354 -18.13 15.50 -13.96
C PHE A 354 -18.37 15.79 -12.46
N GLY A 355 -17.34 16.25 -11.75
CA GLY A 355 -17.37 16.55 -10.32
C GLY A 355 -16.91 15.39 -9.44
N TYR A 356 -16.64 14.22 -10.03
CA TYR A 356 -16.08 13.08 -9.30
C TYR A 356 -14.57 12.97 -9.51
N PRO A 357 -13.75 12.91 -8.45
CA PRO A 357 -12.34 12.58 -8.57
C PRO A 357 -12.18 11.19 -9.16
N ALA A 358 -11.41 11.07 -10.23
CA ALA A 358 -11.24 9.81 -10.94
C ALA A 358 -9.78 9.55 -11.32
N ALA A 359 -9.44 8.28 -11.48
CA ALA A 359 -8.13 7.82 -11.88
C ALA A 359 -8.24 6.77 -12.99
N VAL A 360 -7.47 6.97 -14.05
CA VAL A 360 -7.25 5.99 -15.11
C VAL A 360 -5.87 5.39 -14.90
N VAL A 361 -5.80 4.06 -14.84
CA VAL A 361 -4.54 3.32 -14.68
C VAL A 361 -4.34 2.39 -15.86
N LEU A 362 -3.21 2.56 -16.55
CA LEU A 362 -2.76 1.73 -17.65
C LEU A 362 -1.51 0.96 -17.22
N ASN A 363 -1.62 -0.36 -17.21
CA ASN A 363 -0.47 -1.25 -17.12
C ASN A 363 -0.65 -2.43 -18.10
N PRO A 364 -0.45 -2.20 -19.41
CA PRO A 364 -0.75 -3.18 -20.45
C PRO A 364 0.29 -4.31 -20.55
N THR A 365 1.35 -4.29 -19.74
CA THR A 365 2.40 -5.32 -19.75
C THR A 365 2.52 -5.98 -18.39
N ALA A 366 2.32 -7.30 -18.35
CA ALA A 366 2.58 -8.07 -17.14
C ALA A 366 4.07 -8.00 -16.83
N SER A 367 4.38 -7.98 -15.55
CA SER A 367 5.75 -8.06 -15.06
C SER A 367 5.85 -9.25 -14.13
N ARG A 368 6.77 -10.17 -14.45
CA ARG A 368 7.11 -11.30 -13.59
C ARG A 368 8.40 -10.94 -12.86
N GLY A 369 8.26 -10.55 -11.59
CA GLY A 369 9.40 -10.41 -10.68
C GLY A 369 9.50 -11.62 -9.75
N PRO A 370 10.68 -11.87 -9.16
CA PRO A 370 10.81 -12.88 -8.10
C PRO A 370 9.86 -12.52 -6.95
N GLY A 371 8.84 -13.35 -6.73
CA GLY A 371 7.86 -13.20 -5.65
C GLY A 371 6.69 -12.24 -5.92
N LEU A 372 6.62 -11.55 -7.07
CA LEU A 372 5.50 -10.66 -7.40
C LEU A 372 5.12 -10.77 -8.88
N GLN A 373 3.93 -11.31 -9.15
CA GLN A 373 3.31 -11.28 -10.47
C GLN A 373 2.43 -10.04 -10.58
N ILE A 374 2.88 -9.05 -11.35
CA ILE A 374 2.10 -7.85 -11.65
C ILE A 374 1.24 -8.16 -12.89
N PRO A 375 -0.10 -8.22 -12.76
CA PRO A 375 -0.99 -8.53 -13.88
C PRO A 375 -1.07 -7.36 -14.86
N THR A 376 -1.30 -7.67 -16.13
CA THR A 376 -1.76 -6.68 -17.11
C THR A 376 -3.14 -6.18 -16.71
N HIS A 377 -3.34 -4.86 -16.69
CA HIS A 377 -4.65 -4.30 -16.37
C HIS A 377 -4.82 -2.89 -16.94
N VAL A 378 -6.08 -2.57 -17.22
CA VAL A 378 -6.54 -1.21 -17.48
C VAL A 378 -7.75 -0.97 -16.58
N ARG A 379 -7.71 0.11 -15.80
CA ARG A 379 -8.72 0.41 -14.79
C ARG A 379 -9.14 1.86 -14.84
N VAL A 380 -10.42 2.10 -14.65
CA VAL A 380 -10.99 3.42 -14.43
C VAL A 380 -11.66 3.40 -13.05
N LEU A 381 -11.23 4.29 -12.18
CA LEU A 381 -11.72 4.44 -10.81
C LEU A 381 -12.45 5.77 -10.70
N ILE A 382 -13.62 5.77 -10.07
CA ILE A 382 -14.34 6.97 -9.66
C ILE A 382 -14.50 6.94 -8.15
N ALA A 383 -13.83 7.86 -7.47
CA ALA A 383 -13.88 7.98 -6.02
C ALA A 383 -15.19 8.66 -5.59
N ALA A 384 -16.05 7.90 -4.91
CA ALA A 384 -17.36 8.36 -4.47
C ALA A 384 -17.80 7.58 -3.23
N TRP A 385 -18.61 8.21 -2.37
CA TRP A 385 -19.42 7.50 -1.39
C TRP A 385 -20.64 6.91 -2.10
N VAL A 386 -20.75 5.59 -2.14
CA VAL A 386 -21.85 4.86 -2.76
C VAL A 386 -22.77 4.36 -1.65
N PRO A 387 -24.08 4.69 -1.66
CA PRO A 387 -25.01 4.23 -0.65
C PRO A 387 -24.96 2.71 -0.44
N SER A 388 -25.02 2.26 0.81
CA SER A 388 -24.88 0.86 1.22
C SER A 388 -23.47 0.29 1.02
N ALA A 389 -22.87 0.37 -0.17
CA ALA A 389 -21.56 -0.22 -0.45
C ALA A 389 -20.44 0.44 0.38
N SER A 390 -20.40 1.77 0.45
CA SER A 390 -19.41 2.50 1.27
C SER A 390 -19.62 2.34 2.78
N ASP A 391 -20.81 1.88 3.19
CA ASP A 391 -21.17 1.58 4.58
C ASP A 391 -20.98 0.10 4.94
N GLY A 392 -20.40 -0.70 4.03
CA GLY A 392 -20.13 -2.14 4.21
C GLY A 392 -21.34 -3.05 3.97
N GLY A 393 -22.42 -2.51 3.41
CA GLY A 393 -23.59 -3.25 2.95
C GLY A 393 -23.45 -3.76 1.51
N PRO A 394 -24.46 -4.51 1.01
CA PRO A 394 -24.51 -4.93 -0.38
C PRO A 394 -24.63 -3.73 -1.33
N PRO A 395 -24.22 -3.87 -2.60
CA PRO A 395 -24.40 -2.81 -3.59
C PRO A 395 -25.89 -2.46 -3.73
N PRO A 396 -26.22 -1.18 -3.99
CA PRO A 396 -27.60 -0.74 -4.15
C PRO A 396 -28.25 -1.46 -5.33
N ALA A 397 -29.57 -1.69 -5.23
CA ALA A 397 -30.36 -2.19 -6.35
C ALA A 397 -30.28 -1.17 -7.50
N LEU A 398 -30.01 -1.65 -8.71
CA LEU A 398 -29.85 -0.80 -9.87
C LEU A 398 -31.21 -0.45 -10.46
N GLY A 399 -31.45 0.83 -10.72
CA GLY A 399 -32.57 1.27 -11.54
C GLY A 399 -32.37 0.96 -13.03
N PRO A 400 -33.40 1.09 -13.86
CA PRO A 400 -33.35 0.74 -15.29
C PRO A 400 -32.34 1.59 -16.10
N GLU A 401 -32.04 2.81 -15.66
CA GLU A 401 -31.01 3.65 -16.27
C GLU A 401 -29.61 3.13 -15.95
N ALA A 402 -29.33 2.85 -14.67
CA ALA A 402 -28.08 2.26 -14.22
C ALA A 402 -27.81 0.89 -14.88
N GLU A 403 -28.84 0.06 -15.06
CA GLU A 403 -28.74 -1.21 -15.78
C GLU A 403 -28.34 -1.03 -17.25
N ARG A 404 -28.91 -0.05 -17.95
CA ARG A 404 -28.54 0.27 -19.34
C ARG A 404 -27.10 0.76 -19.43
N THR A 405 -26.69 1.66 -18.53
CA THR A 405 -25.31 2.15 -18.47
C THR A 405 -24.32 1.02 -18.18
N MET A 406 -24.65 0.13 -17.23
CA MET A 406 -23.84 -1.04 -16.91
C MET A 406 -23.77 -2.06 -18.07
N ALA A 407 -24.88 -2.27 -18.78
CA ALA A 407 -24.90 -3.13 -19.98
C ALA A 407 -24.00 -2.58 -21.09
N TRP A 408 -24.03 -1.26 -21.30
CA TRP A 408 -23.13 -0.60 -22.25
C TRP A 408 -21.66 -0.77 -21.85
N LEU A 409 -21.30 -0.56 -20.58
CA LEU A 409 -19.92 -0.74 -20.08
C LEU A 409 -19.43 -2.19 -20.26
N ARG A 410 -20.31 -3.17 -20.03
CA ARG A 410 -20.01 -4.59 -20.29
C ARG A 410 -19.81 -4.88 -21.77
N ALA A 411 -20.66 -4.33 -22.64
CA ALA A 411 -20.53 -4.47 -24.09
C ALA A 411 -19.23 -3.82 -24.61
N ALA A 412 -18.78 -2.73 -23.98
CA ALA A 412 -17.48 -2.10 -24.22
C ALA A 412 -16.28 -2.91 -23.66
N GLY A 413 -16.52 -4.07 -23.04
CA GLY A 413 -15.49 -4.95 -22.52
C GLY A 413 -14.98 -4.58 -21.13
N PHE A 414 -15.81 -3.94 -20.28
CA PHE A 414 -15.46 -3.60 -18.90
C PHE A 414 -16.32 -4.36 -17.88
N LEU A 415 -15.67 -4.85 -16.83
CA LEU A 415 -16.32 -5.36 -15.63
C LEU A 415 -16.42 -4.22 -14.61
N VAL A 416 -17.63 -3.88 -14.21
CA VAL A 416 -17.89 -2.78 -13.28
C VAL A 416 -18.26 -3.36 -11.91
N SER A 417 -17.60 -2.89 -10.85
CA SER A 417 -17.94 -3.18 -9.46
C SER A 417 -18.17 -1.90 -8.67
N CYS A 418 -19.11 -1.97 -7.72
CA CYS A 418 -19.29 -0.95 -6.69
C CYS A 418 -18.54 -1.41 -5.45
N GLU A 419 -17.50 -0.68 -5.08
CA GLU A 419 -16.61 -0.96 -3.97
C GLU A 419 -16.82 0.09 -2.86
N GLU A 420 -16.29 -0.16 -1.66
CA GLU A 420 -16.44 0.81 -0.55
C GLU A 420 -15.84 2.19 -0.88
N GLY A 421 -14.84 2.25 -1.76
CA GLY A 421 -14.15 3.49 -2.16
C GLY A 421 -14.76 4.20 -3.37
N GLY A 422 -15.77 3.61 -4.03
CA GLY A 422 -16.41 4.16 -5.22
C GLY A 422 -16.68 3.12 -6.30
N LEU A 423 -16.67 3.55 -7.57
CA LEU A 423 -16.92 2.67 -8.71
C LEU A 423 -15.60 2.30 -9.40
N LEU A 424 -15.45 1.03 -9.75
CA LEU A 424 -14.28 0.49 -10.46
C LEU A 424 -14.75 -0.16 -11.76
N ALA A 425 -14.24 0.30 -12.89
CA ALA A 425 -14.34 -0.39 -14.18
C ALA A 425 -13.00 -1.01 -14.55
N MET A 426 -12.99 -2.33 -14.74
CA MET A 426 -11.81 -3.11 -15.11
C MET A 426 -11.96 -3.63 -16.54
N ALA A 427 -11.01 -3.27 -17.41
CA ALA A 427 -11.00 -3.75 -18.78
C ALA A 427 -10.75 -5.27 -18.82
N GLN A 428 -11.51 -5.96 -19.67
CA GLN A 428 -11.30 -7.37 -19.96
C GLN A 428 -10.09 -7.59 -20.87
N ALA A 429 -9.61 -8.83 -20.94
CA ALA A 429 -8.41 -9.21 -21.68
C ALA A 429 -8.35 -8.69 -23.14
N PRO A 430 -9.43 -8.70 -23.95
CA PRO A 430 -9.39 -8.17 -25.31
C PRO A 430 -9.08 -6.67 -25.38
N VAL A 431 -9.66 -5.88 -24.48
CA VAL A 431 -9.43 -4.42 -24.40
C VAL A 431 -8.01 -4.13 -23.93
N VAL A 432 -7.53 -4.88 -22.92
CA VAL A 432 -6.14 -4.77 -22.43
C VAL A 432 -5.14 -5.12 -23.53
N GLU A 433 -5.41 -6.17 -24.31
CA GLU A 433 -4.58 -6.59 -25.44
C GLU A 433 -4.58 -5.55 -26.56
N HIS A 434 -5.73 -4.96 -26.88
CA HIS A 434 -5.85 -3.90 -27.85
C HIS A 434 -5.01 -2.68 -27.45
N LEU A 435 -5.16 -2.19 -26.21
CA LEU A 435 -4.37 -1.07 -25.68
C LEU A 435 -2.87 -1.39 -25.55
N ARG A 436 -2.50 -2.66 -25.37
CA ARG A 436 -1.09 -3.09 -25.36
C ARG A 436 -0.42 -2.90 -26.72
N ARG A 437 -1.16 -3.21 -27.80
CA ARG A 437 -0.72 -3.08 -29.20
C ARG A 437 -0.83 -1.64 -29.71
N HIS A 438 -1.90 -0.96 -29.33
CA HIS A 438 -2.31 0.38 -29.78
C HIS A 438 -2.43 1.33 -28.57
N PRO A 439 -1.31 1.80 -27.99
CA PRO A 439 -1.36 2.72 -26.86
C PRO A 439 -2.12 4.02 -27.16
N GLU A 440 -2.10 4.45 -28.41
CA GLU A 440 -2.87 5.60 -28.92
C GLU A 440 -4.38 5.41 -28.74
N ALA A 441 -4.89 4.17 -28.68
CA ALA A 441 -6.31 3.88 -28.46
C ALA A 441 -6.79 4.21 -27.04
N ALA A 442 -5.92 4.67 -26.13
CA ALA A 442 -6.33 5.08 -24.79
C ALA A 442 -7.35 6.24 -24.77
N HIS A 443 -7.46 7.03 -25.86
CA HIS A 443 -8.54 8.01 -26.01
C HIS A 443 -9.94 7.38 -25.99
N GLN A 444 -10.07 6.09 -26.36
CA GLN A 444 -11.33 5.34 -26.33
C GLN A 444 -11.83 5.09 -24.89
N LEU A 445 -11.02 5.41 -23.87
CA LEU A 445 -11.46 5.38 -22.47
C LEU A 445 -12.32 6.59 -22.09
N ALA A 446 -12.32 7.69 -22.87
CA ALA A 446 -13.13 8.87 -22.57
C ALA A 446 -14.64 8.57 -22.45
N PRO A 447 -15.28 7.84 -23.40
CA PRO A 447 -16.65 7.38 -23.23
C PRO A 447 -16.87 6.52 -21.99
N VAL A 448 -15.91 5.62 -21.67
CA VAL A 448 -16.00 4.74 -20.49
C VAL A 448 -16.00 5.55 -19.19
N ILE A 449 -15.14 6.57 -19.09
CA ILE A 449 -15.09 7.49 -17.96
C ILE A 449 -16.44 8.21 -17.80
N GLY A 450 -17.00 8.73 -18.91
CA GLY A 450 -18.28 9.43 -18.88
C GLY A 450 -19.45 8.54 -18.48
N HIS A 451 -19.53 7.32 -19.02
CA HIS A 451 -20.55 6.35 -18.63
C HIS A 451 -20.39 5.88 -17.19
N LEU A 452 -19.16 5.73 -16.68
CA LEU A 452 -18.93 5.36 -15.29
C LEU A 452 -19.34 6.49 -14.33
N ALA A 453 -19.09 7.76 -14.69
CA ALA A 453 -19.51 8.91 -13.89
C ALA A 453 -21.04 9.08 -13.89
N ARG A 454 -21.67 8.85 -15.04
CA ARG A 454 -23.13 8.77 -15.15
C ARG A 454 -23.69 7.66 -14.27
N LEU A 455 -23.09 6.47 -14.28
CA LEU A 455 -23.50 5.37 -13.41
C LEU A 455 -23.38 5.76 -11.92
N ALA A 456 -22.29 6.45 -11.54
CA ALA A 456 -22.12 6.96 -10.17
C ALA A 456 -23.28 7.89 -9.76
N HIS A 457 -23.70 8.78 -10.65
CA HIS A 457 -24.85 9.64 -10.41
C HIS A 457 -26.17 8.84 -10.30
N GLU A 458 -26.41 7.90 -11.22
CA GLU A 458 -27.63 7.07 -11.27
C GLU A 458 -27.80 6.17 -10.03
N VAL A 459 -26.70 5.75 -9.38
CA VAL A 459 -26.75 4.99 -8.12
C VAL A 459 -26.81 5.88 -6.87
N GLY A 460 -26.91 7.20 -7.03
CA GLY A 460 -26.96 8.16 -5.93
C GLY A 460 -25.62 8.35 -5.20
N ALA A 461 -24.49 8.08 -5.88
CA ALA A 461 -23.18 8.25 -5.28
C ALA A 461 -22.83 9.74 -5.10
N GLN A 462 -22.21 10.07 -3.97
CA GLN A 462 -21.71 11.42 -3.68
C GLN A 462 -20.21 11.47 -3.97
N PRO A 463 -19.70 12.53 -4.61
CA PRO A 463 -18.27 12.63 -4.90
C PRO A 463 -17.45 12.60 -3.61
N ALA A 464 -16.31 11.90 -3.62
CA ALA A 464 -15.41 11.90 -2.48
C ALA A 464 -14.98 13.36 -2.19
N GLY A 465 -15.17 13.81 -0.95
CA GLY A 465 -14.83 15.16 -0.54
C GLY A 465 -13.33 15.40 -0.66
N VAL A 466 -12.90 15.97 -1.78
CA VAL A 466 -11.53 16.47 -1.94
C VAL A 466 -11.52 17.88 -1.39
N THR A 467 -10.85 18.08 -0.25
CA THR A 467 -10.38 19.41 0.12
C THR A 467 -9.52 19.92 -1.05
N PRO A 468 -9.85 21.03 -1.71
CA PRO A 468 -9.22 21.45 -2.96
C PRO A 468 -7.74 21.80 -2.72
N GLY A 469 -6.86 20.83 -3.00
CA GLY A 469 -5.40 20.92 -2.93
C GLY A 469 -4.69 20.36 -4.16
N LEU A 470 -5.44 20.10 -5.24
CA LEU A 470 -4.89 20.01 -6.60
C LEU A 470 -4.63 21.45 -7.11
N GLN A 471 -3.71 22.16 -6.46
CA GLN A 471 -3.06 23.31 -7.10
C GLN A 471 -1.70 22.84 -7.65
N PRO A 472 -1.32 23.30 -8.85
CA PRO A 472 -0.20 22.78 -9.64
C PRO A 472 1.16 22.80 -8.93
#